data_AF-A0A9X0AIT9-F1
#
_entry.id   AF-A0A9X0AIT9-F1
#
_cell.length_a   1.000
_cell.length_b   1.000
_cell.length_c   1.000
_cell.angle_alpha   90.00
_cell.angle_beta   90.00
_cell.angle_gamma   90.00
#
_symmetry.space_group_name_H-M   'P 1'
#
loop_
_entity.id
_entity.type
_entity.pdbx_description
1 polymer ?
#
loop_
_entity_poly.entity_id
_entity_poly.type
_entity_poly.pdbx_seq_one_letter_code
_entity_poly.pdbx_strand_id
1 'polypeptide(L)'
;MPSDATIPRGDNYSIPHYNCIRQDLGRRSTGHISIHDLCNKVGRECSPSKTSYECRRVSFETLPEVMIVFLPSEKTLIHFKLDKQLSDRFMIPNSFWDSVSQEASGFFRCQESRNVDDTLEVHTTIFRVLIKQPNVGPSSCKNNGILYTWHNFTFLTSWLPSNKLIVLCFDLPSPFQNTLTASLINPSTRLEMRDPYSIHVLLLWEITKLFDFALWALRDLVRDLEKNRTSKEDPQPDYNRMHELARHAIHTSEMLETTLETLMAIIREHELFFNNNTTLPKSIRTISKQTMRDLQFQNTILKSLHLRSKALEDRLRNEINLVNELSS
;
A
#
# COMPACT_ATOMS: atom_id res chain seq x y z
N MET A 1 -24.03 -26.05 12.57
CA MET A 1 -25.15 -26.02 11.59
C MET A 1 -25.22 -24.63 11.01
N PRO A 2 -25.03 -24.42 9.70
CA PRO A 2 -25.19 -23.11 9.10
C PRO A 2 -26.67 -22.89 8.80
N SER A 3 -27.22 -21.76 9.25
CA SER A 3 -28.56 -21.33 8.91
C SER A 3 -28.60 -20.83 7.46
N ASP A 4 -29.47 -21.43 6.66
CA ASP A 4 -29.87 -20.97 5.33
C ASP A 4 -30.28 -19.49 5.38
N ALA A 5 -29.53 -18.64 4.68
CA ALA A 5 -29.98 -17.31 4.30
C ALA A 5 -30.53 -17.39 2.87
N THR A 6 -31.85 -17.35 2.77
CA THR A 6 -32.65 -17.22 1.56
C THR A 6 -32.11 -16.17 0.59
N ILE A 7 -31.91 -16.59 -0.66
CA ILE A 7 -31.55 -15.75 -1.81
C ILE A 7 -32.74 -14.85 -2.18
N PRO A 8 -32.59 -13.50 -2.22
CA PRO A 8 -33.57 -12.66 -2.88
C PRO A 8 -33.32 -12.70 -4.40
N ARG A 9 -34.28 -13.22 -5.15
CA ARG A 9 -34.39 -12.99 -6.60
C ARG A 9 -34.84 -11.54 -6.82
N GLY A 10 -33.99 -10.73 -7.42
CA GLY A 10 -34.31 -9.36 -7.82
C GLY A 10 -33.12 -8.71 -8.51
N ASP A 11 -33.24 -8.48 -9.82
CA ASP A 11 -32.28 -7.76 -10.67
C ASP A 11 -32.19 -6.27 -10.26
N ASN A 12 -31.49 -5.99 -9.18
CA ASN A 12 -31.09 -4.64 -8.76
C ASN A 12 -29.71 -4.69 -8.10
N TYR A 13 -28.67 -5.03 -8.87
CA TYR A 13 -27.30 -4.83 -8.41
C TYR A 13 -27.03 -3.31 -8.38
N SER A 14 -27.14 -2.70 -7.21
CA SER A 14 -26.66 -1.35 -6.98
C SER A 14 -25.19 -1.27 -7.42
N ILE A 15 -24.87 -0.34 -8.32
CA ILE A 15 -23.50 -0.17 -8.82
C ILE A 15 -22.59 0.15 -7.61
N PRO A 16 -21.52 -0.61 -7.36
CA PRO A 16 -20.62 -0.33 -6.24
C PRO A 16 -20.02 1.07 -6.33
N HIS A 17 -20.02 1.79 -5.20
CA HIS A 17 -19.41 3.11 -5.04
C HIS A 17 -18.27 3.04 -4.03
N TYR A 18 -17.18 3.76 -4.31
CA TYR A 18 -15.98 3.76 -3.49
C TYR A 18 -15.59 5.17 -3.08
N ASN A 19 -15.08 5.31 -1.85
CA ASN A 19 -14.52 6.56 -1.37
C ASN A 19 -13.32 6.96 -2.23
N CYS A 20 -13.22 8.24 -2.55
CA CYS A 20 -12.10 8.76 -3.31
C CYS A 20 -11.69 10.16 -2.84
N ILE A 21 -10.44 10.51 -3.14
CA ILE A 21 -9.90 11.86 -3.05
C ILE A 21 -9.64 12.33 -4.48
N ARG A 22 -9.98 13.59 -4.77
CA ARG A 22 -9.80 14.21 -6.08
C ARG A 22 -9.01 15.50 -5.92
N GLN A 23 -8.06 15.74 -6.82
CA GLN A 23 -7.40 17.04 -6.99
C GLN A 23 -7.66 17.57 -8.40
N ASP A 24 -8.17 18.79 -8.49
CA ASP A 24 -8.31 19.51 -9.75
C ASP A 24 -7.99 20.98 -9.56
N LEU A 25 -7.22 21.57 -10.48
CA LEU A 25 -6.73 22.95 -10.40
C LEU A 25 -6.12 23.29 -9.02
N GLY A 26 -5.37 22.34 -8.45
CA GLY A 26 -4.74 22.46 -7.13
C GLY A 26 -5.68 22.38 -5.91
N ARG A 27 -6.99 22.18 -6.11
CA ARG A 27 -7.97 22.02 -5.02
C ARG A 27 -8.22 20.54 -4.75
N ARG A 28 -8.12 20.14 -3.48
CA ARG A 28 -8.36 18.75 -3.04
C ARG A 28 -9.73 18.61 -2.38
N SER A 29 -10.44 17.53 -2.67
CA SER A 29 -11.75 17.21 -2.11
C SER A 29 -11.94 15.71 -1.94
N THR A 30 -12.85 15.30 -1.06
CA THR A 30 -13.29 13.91 -0.91
C THR A 30 -14.63 13.69 -1.62
N GLY A 31 -14.91 12.46 -2.00
CA GLY A 31 -16.17 12.09 -2.63
C GLY A 31 -16.29 10.59 -2.87
N HIS A 32 -17.21 10.21 -3.74
CA HIS A 32 -17.42 8.81 -4.14
C HIS A 32 -17.27 8.66 -5.66
N ILE A 33 -16.90 7.47 -6.11
CA ILE A 33 -16.85 7.11 -7.53
C ILE A 33 -17.46 5.73 -7.75
N SER A 34 -18.27 5.56 -8.78
CA SER A 34 -18.81 4.26 -9.15
C SER A 34 -17.74 3.41 -9.85
N ILE A 35 -17.80 2.07 -9.73
CA ILE A 35 -16.86 1.20 -10.45
C ILE A 35 -16.94 1.40 -11.97
N HIS A 36 -18.15 1.68 -12.48
CA HIS A 36 -18.39 1.96 -13.89
C HIS A 36 -17.65 3.23 -14.31
N ASP A 37 -17.79 4.34 -13.59
CA ASP A 37 -17.09 5.59 -13.92
C ASP A 37 -15.57 5.46 -13.79
N LEU A 38 -15.09 4.64 -12.86
CA LEU A 38 -13.66 4.35 -12.70
C LEU A 38 -13.10 3.54 -13.89
N CYS A 39 -13.84 2.53 -14.33
CA CYS A 39 -13.42 1.60 -15.40
C CYS A 39 -13.77 2.10 -16.81
N ASN A 40 -14.70 3.05 -16.93
CA ASN A 40 -15.10 3.61 -18.20
C ASN A 40 -13.90 4.29 -18.87
N LYS A 41 -13.46 3.68 -19.98
CA LYS A 41 -12.84 4.44 -21.06
C LYS A 41 -13.95 5.35 -21.56
N VAL A 42 -13.83 6.67 -21.41
CA VAL A 42 -14.79 7.62 -21.99
C VAL A 42 -15.11 7.14 -23.41
N GLY A 43 -16.38 6.79 -23.64
CA GLY A 43 -16.80 5.98 -24.77
C GLY A 43 -16.51 6.65 -26.12
N ARG A 44 -16.19 5.84 -27.12
CA ARG A 44 -16.27 6.25 -28.53
C ARG A 44 -17.75 6.42 -28.88
N GLU A 45 -18.20 7.65 -29.14
CA GLU A 45 -19.36 7.84 -30.00
C GLU A 45 -18.91 7.62 -31.44
N CYS A 46 -19.19 6.44 -32.00
CA CYS A 46 -19.21 6.27 -33.44
C CYS A 46 -20.62 6.64 -33.93
N SER A 47 -20.80 7.88 -34.39
CA SER A 47 -21.97 8.25 -35.18
C SER A 47 -21.95 7.49 -36.51
N PRO A 48 -23.04 6.80 -36.92
CA PRO A 48 -23.10 6.13 -38.20
C PRO A 48 -23.42 7.16 -39.29
N SER A 49 -22.46 8.04 -39.60
CA SER A 49 -22.60 8.90 -40.78
C SER A 49 -21.26 9.38 -41.32
N LYS A 50 -20.90 8.78 -42.46
CA LYS A 50 -20.15 9.32 -43.61
C LYS A 50 -18.65 9.63 -43.42
N THR A 51 -17.86 8.71 -43.98
CA THR A 51 -16.65 8.97 -44.81
C THR A 51 -15.69 10.07 -44.32
N SER A 52 -14.92 9.78 -43.28
CA SER A 52 -13.48 10.08 -43.23
C SER A 52 -12.85 9.26 -42.10
N TYR A 53 -11.67 8.68 -42.36
CA TYR A 53 -10.90 7.94 -41.38
C TYR A 53 -10.18 8.92 -40.44
N GLU A 54 -10.93 9.61 -39.60
CA GLU A 54 -10.39 10.35 -38.45
C GLU A 54 -11.01 9.78 -37.18
N CYS A 55 -10.39 8.71 -36.68
CA CYS A 55 -10.70 8.17 -35.36
C CYS A 55 -10.11 9.13 -34.31
N ARG A 56 -10.86 10.18 -33.95
CA ARG A 56 -10.51 11.05 -32.82
C ARG A 56 -10.51 10.21 -31.54
N ARG A 57 -9.33 9.99 -30.97
CA ARG A 57 -9.14 9.39 -29.65
C ARG A 57 -9.79 10.33 -28.61
N VAL A 58 -10.94 9.94 -28.07
CA VAL A 58 -11.59 10.69 -26.98
C VAL A 58 -10.76 10.51 -25.71
N SER A 59 -10.44 11.64 -25.12
CA SER A 59 -9.30 11.89 -24.24
C SER A 59 -9.62 11.58 -22.78
N PHE A 60 -8.57 11.32 -22.01
CA PHE A 60 -8.57 11.29 -20.54
C PHE A 60 -9.05 12.61 -19.88
N GLU A 61 -9.61 13.57 -20.62
CA GLU A 61 -9.90 14.95 -20.20
C GLU A 61 -10.85 15.07 -19.01
N THR A 62 -11.79 14.15 -18.83
CA THR A 62 -12.82 14.24 -17.78
C THR A 62 -12.36 13.80 -16.39
N LEU A 63 -11.20 13.14 -16.27
CA LEU A 63 -10.65 12.74 -14.97
C LEU A 63 -9.87 13.90 -14.32
N PRO A 64 -9.99 14.07 -12.99
CA PRO A 64 -9.21 15.07 -12.24
C PRO A 64 -7.69 14.82 -12.40
N GLU A 65 -6.89 15.84 -12.11
CA GLU A 65 -5.42 15.74 -12.14
C GLU A 65 -4.92 14.61 -11.22
N VAL A 66 -5.51 14.48 -10.04
CA VAL A 66 -5.26 13.36 -9.13
C VAL A 66 -6.57 12.71 -8.74
N MET A 67 -6.61 11.38 -8.78
CA MET A 67 -7.66 10.58 -8.17
C MET A 67 -7.05 9.47 -7.32
N ILE A 68 -7.46 9.36 -6.06
CA ILE A 68 -7.07 8.26 -5.18
C ILE A 68 -8.34 7.55 -4.76
N VAL A 69 -8.46 6.26 -5.04
CA VAL A 69 -9.67 5.48 -4.83
C VAL A 69 -9.39 4.37 -3.82
N PHE A 70 -10.25 4.27 -2.81
CA PHE A 70 -10.17 3.23 -1.78
C PHE A 70 -11.06 2.05 -2.16
N LEU A 71 -10.44 0.98 -2.64
CA LEU A 71 -11.10 -0.25 -3.07
C LEU A 71 -11.15 -1.28 -1.94
N PRO A 72 -12.13 -2.21 -1.95
CA PRO A 72 -12.12 -3.37 -1.07
C PRO A 72 -10.97 -4.31 -1.44
N SER A 73 -10.80 -5.38 -0.66
CA SER A 73 -9.78 -6.39 -0.93
C SER A 73 -9.89 -6.99 -2.34
N GLU A 74 -8.74 -7.44 -2.87
CA GLU A 74 -8.64 -8.08 -4.19
C GLU A 74 -9.56 -9.30 -4.28
N LYS A 75 -9.67 -10.09 -3.21
CA LYS A 75 -10.61 -11.22 -3.11
C LYS A 75 -12.06 -10.79 -3.30
N THR A 76 -12.44 -9.64 -2.73
CA THR A 76 -13.78 -9.06 -2.87
C THR A 76 -14.03 -8.61 -4.32
N LEU A 77 -13.04 -7.98 -4.95
CA LEU A 77 -13.14 -7.55 -6.35
C LEU A 77 -13.27 -8.73 -7.32
N ILE A 78 -12.52 -9.82 -7.08
CA ILE A 78 -12.64 -11.07 -7.85
C ILE A 78 -14.01 -11.70 -7.64
N HIS A 79 -14.51 -11.74 -6.40
CA HIS A 79 -15.84 -12.26 -6.10
C HIS A 79 -16.94 -11.50 -6.87
N PHE A 80 -16.82 -10.17 -6.97
CA PHE A 80 -17.72 -9.33 -7.76
C PHE A 80 -17.41 -9.31 -9.27
N LYS A 81 -16.42 -10.08 -9.75
CA LYS A 81 -15.99 -10.14 -11.16
C LYS A 81 -15.58 -8.77 -11.74
N LEU A 82 -14.96 -7.94 -10.91
CA LEU A 82 -14.48 -6.61 -11.28
C LEU A 82 -12.99 -6.60 -11.65
N ASP A 83 -12.28 -7.68 -11.34
CA ASP A 83 -10.87 -7.91 -11.64
C ASP A 83 -10.54 -7.69 -13.12
N LYS A 84 -11.33 -8.27 -14.04
CA LYS A 84 -11.10 -8.10 -15.49
C LYS A 84 -11.30 -6.65 -15.95
N GLN A 85 -12.32 -5.96 -15.45
CA GLN A 85 -12.58 -4.56 -15.83
C GLN A 85 -11.44 -3.65 -15.36
N LEU A 86 -10.93 -3.88 -14.14
CA LEU A 86 -9.77 -3.16 -13.61
C LEU A 86 -8.49 -3.51 -14.38
N SER A 87 -8.26 -4.78 -14.73
CA SER A 87 -7.15 -5.22 -15.58
C SER A 87 -7.15 -4.52 -16.94
N ASP A 88 -8.29 -4.51 -17.62
CA ASP A 88 -8.43 -3.91 -18.95
C ASP A 88 -8.26 -2.37 -18.93
N ARG A 89 -8.55 -1.74 -17.79
CA ARG A 89 -8.42 -0.28 -17.60
C ARG A 89 -7.02 0.14 -17.16
N PHE A 90 -6.42 -0.57 -16.21
CA PHE A 90 -5.21 -0.16 -15.50
C PHE A 90 -4.01 -1.06 -15.79
N MET A 91 -4.10 -1.92 -16.81
CA MET A 91 -3.01 -2.83 -17.23
C MET A 91 -2.55 -3.77 -16.11
N ILE A 92 -3.48 -4.18 -15.26
CA ILE A 92 -3.20 -5.10 -14.15
C ILE A 92 -3.00 -6.51 -14.71
N PRO A 93 -1.83 -7.14 -14.50
CA PRO A 93 -1.56 -8.46 -15.04
C PRO A 93 -2.42 -9.52 -14.34
N ASN A 94 -2.77 -10.61 -15.02
CA ASN A 94 -3.52 -11.70 -14.39
C ASN A 94 -2.80 -12.26 -13.14
N SER A 95 -1.47 -12.31 -13.18
CA SER A 95 -0.65 -12.78 -12.05
C SER A 95 -0.87 -11.99 -10.76
N PHE A 96 -1.30 -10.73 -10.84
CA PHE A 96 -1.62 -9.92 -9.65
C PHE A 96 -2.82 -10.48 -8.88
N TRP A 97 -3.80 -11.03 -9.60
CA TRP A 97 -5.03 -11.57 -9.03
C TRP A 97 -4.85 -12.98 -8.49
N ASP A 98 -3.79 -13.68 -8.88
CA ASP A 98 -3.50 -15.04 -8.44
C ASP A 98 -3.11 -15.09 -6.95
N SER A 99 -3.35 -16.24 -6.30
CA SER A 99 -3.08 -16.43 -4.88
C SER A 99 -1.62 -16.17 -4.51
N VAL A 100 -0.67 -16.50 -5.39
CA VAL A 100 0.76 -16.26 -5.19
C VAL A 100 1.05 -14.79 -4.92
N SER A 101 0.49 -13.88 -5.74
CA SER A 101 0.65 -12.46 -5.48
C SER A 101 -0.12 -12.06 -4.23
N GLN A 102 -1.37 -12.50 -4.08
CA GLN A 102 -2.23 -12.16 -2.92
C GLN A 102 -1.65 -12.54 -1.56
N GLU A 103 -0.84 -13.60 -1.48
CA GLU A 103 -0.23 -14.11 -0.25
C GLU A 103 1.22 -13.61 -0.05
N ALA A 104 1.78 -12.88 -1.02
CA ALA A 104 3.13 -12.33 -0.93
C ALA A 104 3.21 -11.21 0.13
N SER A 105 4.25 -11.27 0.97
CA SER A 105 4.54 -10.25 1.99
C SER A 105 4.89 -8.87 1.40
N GLY A 106 5.33 -8.84 0.15
CA GLY A 106 5.58 -7.61 -0.58
C GLY A 106 6.17 -7.86 -1.95
N PHE A 107 6.00 -6.89 -2.84
CA PHE A 107 6.58 -6.88 -4.18
C PHE A 107 6.49 -5.49 -4.79
N PHE A 108 7.26 -5.24 -5.84
CA PHE A 108 7.13 -4.09 -6.72
C PHE A 108 7.06 -4.54 -8.18
N ARG A 109 6.25 -3.85 -8.98
CA ARG A 109 6.18 -4.00 -10.43
C ARG A 109 5.93 -2.64 -11.07
N CYS A 110 6.47 -2.41 -12.26
CA CYS A 110 6.05 -1.33 -13.13
C CYS A 110 5.87 -1.80 -14.57
N GLN A 111 5.10 -1.03 -15.34
CA GLN A 111 4.86 -1.28 -16.76
C GLN A 111 4.55 0.04 -17.47
N GLU A 112 5.20 0.25 -18.62
CA GLU A 112 4.94 1.37 -19.52
C GLU A 112 4.06 0.91 -20.70
N SER A 113 3.21 1.82 -21.19
CA SER A 113 2.56 1.72 -22.50
C SER A 113 3.05 2.85 -23.38
N ARG A 114 3.39 2.53 -24.64
CA ARG A 114 3.86 3.50 -25.63
C ARG A 114 3.01 3.41 -26.89
N ASN A 115 2.87 4.53 -27.58
CA ASN A 115 2.18 4.58 -28.86
C ASN A 115 3.07 4.07 -30.01
N VAL A 116 2.55 4.12 -31.24
CA VAL A 116 3.27 3.69 -32.45
C VAL A 116 4.54 4.52 -32.70
N ASP A 117 4.56 5.78 -32.23
CA ASP A 117 5.69 6.71 -32.34
C ASP A 117 6.65 6.60 -31.14
N ASP A 118 6.58 5.50 -30.37
CA ASP A 118 7.38 5.25 -29.15
C ASP A 118 7.22 6.31 -28.04
N THR A 119 6.15 7.10 -28.10
CA THR A 119 5.83 8.10 -27.09
C THR A 119 5.12 7.44 -25.92
N LEU A 120 5.61 7.70 -24.70
CA LEU A 120 5.01 7.24 -23.46
C LEU A 120 3.54 7.70 -23.36
N GLU A 121 2.61 6.76 -23.21
CA GLU A 121 1.18 7.04 -23.01
C GLU A 121 0.79 6.88 -21.54
N VAL A 122 1.26 5.82 -20.88
CA VAL A 122 0.94 5.49 -19.49
C VAL A 122 2.14 4.85 -18.80
N HIS A 123 2.39 5.21 -17.54
CA HIS A 123 3.29 4.49 -16.64
C HIS A 123 2.48 3.97 -15.45
N THR A 124 2.49 2.65 -15.27
CA THR A 124 1.80 2.01 -14.15
C THR A 124 2.79 1.41 -13.18
N THR A 125 2.49 1.47 -11.88
CA THR A 125 3.24 0.75 -10.84
C THR A 125 2.28 0.01 -9.95
N ILE A 126 2.74 -1.10 -9.36
CA ILE A 126 2.02 -1.83 -8.32
C ILE A 126 3.03 -2.16 -7.24
N PHE A 127 2.71 -1.88 -5.99
CA PHE A 127 3.50 -2.37 -4.88
C PHE A 127 2.63 -2.88 -3.74
N ARG A 128 3.13 -3.90 -3.06
CA ARG A 128 2.51 -4.49 -1.87
C ARG A 128 3.45 -4.43 -0.69
N VAL A 129 2.88 -4.17 0.48
CA VAL A 129 3.54 -4.24 1.78
C VAL A 129 2.62 -4.92 2.78
N LEU A 130 3.15 -5.89 3.51
CA LEU A 130 2.47 -6.53 4.63
C LEU A 130 3.00 -6.01 5.96
N ILE A 131 2.11 -5.68 6.89
CA ILE A 131 2.47 -5.18 8.22
C ILE A 131 1.71 -5.95 9.29
N LYS A 132 2.43 -6.44 10.31
CA LYS A 132 1.84 -7.02 11.52
C LYS A 132 1.84 -5.97 12.63
N GLN A 133 0.66 -5.49 13.00
CA GLN A 133 0.51 -4.50 14.07
C GLN A 133 -0.05 -5.15 15.34
N PRO A 134 0.65 -5.06 16.49
CA PRO A 134 0.06 -5.41 17.78
C PRO A 134 -1.12 -4.50 18.13
N ASN A 135 -2.19 -5.08 18.67
CA ASN A 135 -3.33 -4.32 19.16
C ASN A 135 -3.00 -3.80 20.57
N VAL A 136 -2.90 -2.49 20.74
CA VAL A 136 -2.58 -1.85 22.03
C VAL A 136 -3.86 -1.42 22.74
N GLY A 137 -4.10 -1.88 23.97
CA GLY A 137 -5.25 -1.48 24.79
C GLY A 137 -5.31 -2.17 26.17
N PRO A 138 -6.19 -1.74 27.10
CA PRO A 138 -6.24 -2.29 28.46
C PRO A 138 -6.49 -3.80 28.54
N SER A 139 -7.04 -4.38 27.47
CA SER A 139 -7.35 -5.81 27.31
C SER A 139 -6.19 -6.63 26.72
N SER A 140 -5.14 -6.02 26.16
CA SER A 140 -3.96 -6.75 25.65
C SER A 140 -3.12 -7.39 26.77
N CYS A 141 -3.37 -7.00 28.02
CA CYS A 141 -2.65 -7.49 29.21
C CYS A 141 -3.41 -8.59 29.98
N LYS A 142 -4.62 -8.98 29.54
CA LYS A 142 -5.51 -9.89 30.30
C LYS A 142 -5.67 -11.29 29.70
N ASN A 143 -5.33 -11.47 28.43
CA ASN A 143 -5.35 -12.77 27.75
C ASN A 143 -3.89 -13.20 27.49
N ASN A 144 -3.58 -14.48 27.66
CA ASN A 144 -2.26 -15.07 27.37
C ASN A 144 -1.83 -14.99 25.89
N GLY A 145 -2.59 -14.30 25.03
CA GLY A 145 -2.31 -14.11 23.61
C GLY A 145 -2.23 -12.64 23.24
N ILE A 146 -1.25 -12.30 22.42
CA ILE A 146 -1.09 -10.95 21.87
C ILE A 146 -2.06 -10.82 20.70
N LEU A 147 -3.05 -9.94 20.84
CA LEU A 147 -3.93 -9.61 19.73
C LEU A 147 -3.16 -8.76 18.70
N TYR A 148 -3.43 -8.99 17.42
CA TYR A 148 -2.79 -8.27 16.34
C TYR A 148 -3.70 -8.13 15.13
N THR A 149 -3.31 -7.23 14.25
CA THR A 149 -3.95 -6.98 12.96
C THR A 149 -2.90 -7.10 11.87
N TRP A 150 -3.20 -7.87 10.82
CA TRP A 150 -2.42 -7.88 9.59
C TRP A 150 -2.99 -6.83 8.64
N HIS A 151 -2.11 -6.01 8.09
CA HIS A 151 -2.43 -5.02 7.07
C HIS A 151 -1.80 -5.44 5.75
N ASN A 152 -2.63 -5.83 4.79
CA ASN A 152 -2.21 -6.18 3.43
C ASN A 152 -2.39 -4.95 2.54
N PHE A 153 -1.42 -4.05 2.52
CA PHE A 153 -1.55 -2.84 1.71
C PHE A 153 -1.06 -3.07 0.30
N THR A 154 -1.91 -2.79 -0.67
CA THR A 154 -1.55 -2.78 -2.08
C THR A 154 -1.91 -1.44 -2.69
N PHE A 155 -0.97 -0.89 -3.45
CA PHE A 155 -1.17 0.36 -4.18
C PHE A 155 -0.86 0.13 -5.64
N LEU A 156 -1.80 0.46 -6.50
CA LEU A 156 -1.57 0.61 -7.93
C LEU A 156 -1.56 2.08 -8.26
N THR A 157 -0.56 2.53 -9.02
CA THR A 157 -0.56 3.86 -9.62
C THR A 157 -0.66 3.75 -11.14
N SER A 158 -1.42 4.64 -11.75
CA SER A 158 -1.51 4.83 -13.19
C SER A 158 -1.29 6.30 -13.47
N TRP A 159 -0.10 6.62 -14.00
CA TRP A 159 0.34 7.97 -14.31
C TRP A 159 0.37 8.20 -15.81
N LEU A 160 -0.09 9.38 -16.23
CA LEU A 160 -0.04 9.82 -17.61
C LEU A 160 0.85 11.06 -17.73
N PRO A 161 1.66 11.19 -18.80
CA PRO A 161 2.48 12.37 -19.05
C PRO A 161 1.74 13.72 -19.10
N SER A 162 0.42 13.69 -19.26
CA SER A 162 -0.45 14.86 -19.12
C SER A 162 -0.67 15.31 -17.66
N ASN A 163 0.23 14.94 -16.73
CA ASN A 163 0.14 15.20 -15.30
C ASN A 163 -1.15 14.67 -14.65
N LYS A 164 -1.64 13.51 -15.12
CA LYS A 164 -2.79 12.83 -14.51
C LYS A 164 -2.31 11.62 -13.73
N LEU A 165 -2.81 11.46 -12.51
CA LEU A 165 -2.47 10.34 -11.63
C LEU A 165 -3.74 9.71 -11.07
N ILE A 166 -3.85 8.40 -11.24
CA ILE A 166 -4.86 7.59 -10.55
C ILE A 166 -4.13 6.64 -9.61
N VAL A 167 -4.56 6.56 -8.36
CA VAL A 167 -4.08 5.57 -7.40
C VAL A 167 -5.25 4.72 -6.93
N LEU A 168 -5.09 3.41 -7.02
CA LEU A 168 -6.00 2.45 -6.43
C LEU A 168 -5.35 1.90 -5.17
N CYS A 169 -6.00 2.09 -4.04
CA CYS A 169 -5.55 1.57 -2.76
C CYS A 169 -6.47 0.42 -2.36
N PHE A 170 -5.93 -0.79 -2.29
CA PHE A 170 -6.72 -1.99 -1.97
C PHE A 170 -6.65 -2.30 -0.48
N ASP A 171 -7.81 -2.63 0.10
CA ASP A 171 -7.95 -3.12 1.47
C ASP A 171 -7.39 -2.19 2.57
N LEU A 172 -7.42 -0.88 2.34
CA LEU A 172 -6.99 0.10 3.34
C LEU A 172 -8.05 0.25 4.45
N PRO A 173 -7.72 0.00 5.73
CA PRO A 173 -8.64 0.25 6.84
C PRO A 173 -9.01 1.72 6.96
N SER A 174 -10.24 2.02 7.40
CA SER A 174 -10.74 3.40 7.53
C SER A 174 -9.81 4.34 8.34
N PRO A 175 -9.19 3.92 9.47
CA PRO A 175 -8.21 4.77 10.15
C PRO A 175 -7.04 5.19 9.25
N PHE A 176 -6.55 4.29 8.41
CA PHE A 176 -5.46 4.58 7.48
C PHE A 176 -5.94 5.44 6.30
N GLN A 177 -7.15 5.19 5.77
CA GLN A 177 -7.77 6.07 4.77
C GLN A 177 -7.88 7.50 5.29
N ASN A 178 -8.28 7.68 6.55
CA ASN A 178 -8.41 9.00 7.18
C ASN A 178 -7.06 9.71 7.33
N THR A 179 -6.02 8.99 7.79
CA THR A 179 -4.66 9.54 7.91
C THR A 179 -4.11 9.94 6.54
N LEU A 180 -4.24 9.06 5.54
CA LEU A 180 -3.82 9.33 4.17
C LEU A 180 -4.57 10.53 3.59
N THR A 181 -5.88 10.60 3.82
CA THR A 181 -6.74 11.72 3.41
C THR A 181 -6.29 13.03 4.05
N ALA A 182 -6.02 13.04 5.37
CA ALA A 182 -5.54 14.22 6.08
C ALA A 182 -4.17 14.68 5.57
N SER A 183 -3.24 13.75 5.36
CA SER A 183 -1.92 14.03 4.77
C SER A 183 -2.05 14.63 3.38
N LEU A 184 -2.97 14.11 2.55
CA LEU A 184 -3.19 14.64 1.20
C LEU A 184 -3.91 15.98 1.22
N ILE A 185 -4.92 16.22 2.05
CA ILE A 185 -5.64 17.50 2.07
C ILE A 185 -4.75 18.64 2.60
N ASN A 186 -3.72 18.33 3.40
CA ASN A 186 -2.80 19.32 3.92
C ASN A 186 -2.16 20.17 2.79
N PRO A 187 -2.31 21.51 2.81
CA PRO A 187 -1.73 22.40 1.80
C PRO A 187 -0.20 22.34 1.71
N SER A 188 0.48 21.94 2.79
CA SER A 188 1.92 21.77 2.81
C SER A 188 2.38 20.52 2.06
N THR A 189 1.48 19.58 1.81
CA THR A 189 1.79 18.34 1.08
C THR A 189 1.93 18.65 -0.41
N ARG A 190 3.18 18.60 -0.87
CA ARG A 190 3.54 18.74 -2.28
C ARG A 190 3.52 17.38 -2.95
N LEU A 191 2.67 17.24 -3.96
CA LEU A 191 2.68 16.10 -4.87
C LEU A 191 3.18 16.63 -6.22
N GLU A 192 4.36 16.20 -6.65
CA GLU A 192 4.88 16.60 -7.95
C GLU A 192 4.27 15.71 -9.03
N MET A 193 3.29 16.26 -9.74
CA MET A 193 2.53 15.54 -10.77
C MET A 193 3.34 15.18 -12.00
N ARG A 194 4.50 15.82 -12.21
CA ARG A 194 5.42 15.51 -13.31
C ARG A 194 6.31 14.29 -13.03
N ASP A 195 6.35 13.81 -11.79
CA ASP A 195 7.10 12.60 -11.42
C ASP A 195 6.14 11.47 -11.04
N PRO A 196 6.09 10.35 -11.80
CA PRO A 196 5.18 9.23 -11.52
C PRO A 196 5.39 8.59 -10.15
N TYR A 197 6.57 8.75 -9.55
CA TYR A 197 6.91 8.19 -8.25
C TYR A 197 6.70 9.15 -7.08
N SER A 198 6.34 10.42 -7.32
CA SER A 198 6.14 11.39 -6.23
C SER A 198 5.08 10.94 -5.24
N ILE A 199 4.07 10.17 -5.66
CA ILE A 199 3.03 9.65 -4.77
C ILE A 199 3.57 8.53 -3.86
N HIS A 200 4.56 7.76 -4.32
CA HIS A 200 5.15 6.68 -3.54
C HIS A 200 5.84 7.24 -2.29
N VAL A 201 6.49 8.40 -2.40
CA VAL A 201 7.06 9.11 -1.24
C VAL A 201 6.01 9.32 -0.15
N LEU A 202 4.80 9.73 -0.52
CA LEU A 202 3.73 9.96 0.45
C LEU A 202 3.20 8.64 1.04
N LEU A 203 2.94 7.64 0.19
CA LEU A 203 2.41 6.34 0.62
C LEU A 203 3.39 5.60 1.55
N LEU A 204 4.67 5.55 1.16
CA LEU A 204 5.73 4.91 1.93
C LEU A 204 6.00 5.63 3.25
N TRP A 205 5.77 6.93 3.34
CA TRP A 205 5.88 7.66 4.59
C TRP A 205 4.79 7.27 5.60
N GLU A 206 3.54 7.11 5.15
CA GLU A 206 2.46 6.61 6.01
C GLU A 206 2.70 5.16 6.45
N ILE A 207 3.24 4.32 5.55
CA ILE A 207 3.68 2.95 5.87
C ILE A 207 4.80 2.96 6.92
N THR A 208 5.79 3.84 6.76
CA THR A 208 6.93 3.96 7.70
C THR A 208 6.45 4.34 9.10
N LYS A 209 5.50 5.29 9.21
CA LYS A 209 4.88 5.65 10.49
C LYS A 209 4.17 4.47 11.14
N LEU A 210 3.51 3.62 10.35
CA LEU A 210 2.82 2.45 10.87
C LEU A 210 3.81 1.37 11.37
N PHE A 211 4.91 1.15 10.66
CA PHE A 211 5.99 0.29 11.14
C PHE A 211 6.63 0.80 12.43
N ASP A 212 6.91 2.10 12.50
CA ASP A 212 7.44 2.71 13.73
C ASP A 212 6.46 2.45 14.89
N PHE A 213 5.18 2.77 14.71
CA PHE A 213 4.15 2.49 15.72
C PHE A 213 4.11 1.01 16.15
N ALA A 214 4.08 0.08 15.19
CA ALA A 214 4.04 -1.35 15.48
C ALA A 214 5.28 -1.82 16.27
N LEU A 215 6.46 -1.29 15.93
CA LEU A 215 7.70 -1.57 16.65
C LEU A 215 7.71 -1.02 18.06
N TRP A 216 7.24 0.22 18.27
CA TRP A 216 7.12 0.81 19.60
C TRP A 216 6.16 0.00 20.48
N ALA A 217 5.00 -0.36 19.92
CA ALA A 217 4.03 -1.22 20.61
C ALA A 217 4.63 -2.57 21.00
N LEU A 218 5.30 -3.25 20.07
CA LEU A 218 5.94 -4.53 20.35
C LEU A 218 7.01 -4.40 21.43
N ARG A 219 7.87 -3.37 21.34
CA ARG A 219 8.91 -3.12 22.34
C ARG A 219 8.31 -2.88 23.72
N ASP A 220 7.20 -2.14 23.81
CA ASP A 220 6.57 -1.89 25.10
C ASP A 220 6.02 -3.18 25.71
N LEU A 221 5.46 -4.10 24.90
CA LEU A 221 5.08 -5.44 25.36
C LEU A 221 6.27 -6.26 25.86
N VAL A 222 7.44 -6.16 25.23
CA VAL A 222 8.68 -6.79 25.71
C VAL A 222 9.12 -6.17 27.03
N ARG A 223 9.10 -4.84 27.15
CA ARG A 223 9.46 -4.15 28.39
C ARG A 223 8.54 -4.53 29.55
N ASP A 224 7.25 -4.71 29.27
CA ASP A 224 6.30 -5.18 30.27
C ASP A 224 6.60 -6.61 30.70
N LEU A 225 7.04 -7.47 29.78
CA LEU A 225 7.49 -8.82 30.12
C LEU A 225 8.72 -8.78 31.03
N GLU A 226 9.72 -7.96 30.71
CA GLU A 226 10.96 -7.82 31.50
C GLU A 226 10.72 -7.27 32.91
N LYS A 227 9.76 -6.35 33.07
CA LYS A 227 9.41 -5.79 34.39
C LYS A 227 8.68 -6.80 35.28
N ASN A 228 7.93 -7.72 34.67
CA ASN A 228 7.17 -8.73 35.39
C ASN A 228 7.95 -10.05 35.53
N ARG A 229 9.28 -10.01 35.47
CA ARG A 229 10.12 -11.18 35.77
C ARG A 229 9.80 -11.67 37.18
N THR A 230 9.45 -12.94 37.28
CA THR A 230 9.32 -13.66 38.55
C THR A 230 10.66 -13.70 39.27
N SER A 231 10.65 -13.66 40.61
CA SER A 231 11.89 -13.64 41.39
C SER A 231 12.66 -14.94 41.18
N LYS A 232 13.97 -14.92 41.46
CA LYS A 232 14.81 -16.13 41.41
C LYS A 232 14.32 -17.21 42.36
N GLU A 233 13.56 -16.85 43.40
CA GLU A 233 13.07 -17.79 44.40
C GLU A 233 11.79 -18.53 43.96
N ASP A 234 11.04 -18.04 42.97
CA ASP A 234 9.86 -18.72 42.39
C ASP A 234 9.67 -18.31 40.92
N PRO A 235 10.46 -18.88 39.99
CA PRO A 235 10.31 -18.58 38.57
C PRO A 235 9.01 -19.21 38.03
N GLN A 236 7.99 -18.38 37.80
CA GLN A 236 6.78 -18.72 37.06
C GLN A 236 6.74 -17.97 35.71
N PRO A 237 7.68 -18.24 34.79
CA PRO A 237 7.75 -17.51 33.53
C PRO A 237 6.57 -17.85 32.60
N ASP A 238 6.03 -16.82 31.96
CA ASP A 238 5.02 -16.95 30.92
C ASP A 238 5.67 -17.27 29.56
N TYR A 239 6.15 -18.51 29.41
CA TYR A 239 6.80 -18.99 28.18
C TYR A 239 5.94 -18.79 26.93
N ASN A 240 4.62 -18.98 27.04
CA ASN A 240 3.70 -18.77 25.94
C ASN A 240 3.77 -17.34 25.43
N ARG A 241 3.64 -16.35 26.33
CA ARG A 241 3.75 -14.94 25.96
C ARG A 241 5.13 -14.58 25.43
N MET A 242 6.21 -15.13 25.99
CA MET A 242 7.56 -14.91 25.48
C MET A 242 7.73 -15.41 24.04
N HIS A 243 7.27 -16.62 23.75
CA HIS A 243 7.34 -17.19 22.40
C HIS A 243 6.43 -16.47 21.40
N GLU A 244 5.24 -16.03 21.82
CA GLU A 244 4.40 -15.17 20.98
C GLU A 244 5.13 -13.85 20.67
N LEU A 245 5.70 -13.16 21.66
CA LEU A 245 6.48 -11.93 21.41
C LEU A 245 7.65 -12.17 20.46
N ALA A 246 8.39 -13.25 20.63
CA ALA A 246 9.50 -13.62 19.74
C ALA A 246 9.00 -13.82 18.30
N ARG A 247 7.91 -14.57 18.10
CA ARG A 247 7.30 -14.77 16.78
C ARG A 247 6.83 -13.45 16.17
N HIS A 248 6.31 -12.54 16.98
CA HIS A 248 5.92 -11.21 16.52
C HIS A 248 7.12 -10.35 16.08
N ALA A 249 8.23 -10.40 16.83
CA ALA A 249 9.46 -9.72 16.47
C ALA A 249 10.03 -10.25 15.15
N ILE A 250 10.11 -11.57 14.99
CA ILE A 250 10.58 -12.22 13.76
C ILE A 250 9.73 -11.76 12.56
N HIS A 251 8.41 -11.88 12.62
CA HIS A 251 7.55 -11.41 11.52
C HIS A 251 7.73 -9.93 11.22
N THR A 252 7.90 -9.08 12.24
CA THR A 252 8.09 -7.64 12.03
C THR A 252 9.43 -7.37 11.31
N SER A 253 10.49 -8.08 11.69
CA SER A 253 11.79 -8.02 11.02
C SER A 253 11.69 -8.44 9.56
N GLU A 254 11.03 -9.55 9.27
CA GLU A 254 10.80 -10.07 7.91
C GLU A 254 10.00 -9.07 7.06
N MET A 255 8.90 -8.53 7.59
CA MET A 255 8.07 -7.57 6.86
C MET A 255 8.82 -6.27 6.55
N LEU A 256 9.63 -5.78 7.49
CA LEU A 256 10.50 -4.62 7.26
C LEU A 256 11.55 -4.87 6.19
N GLU A 257 12.13 -6.07 6.16
CA GLU A 257 13.10 -6.47 5.14
C GLU A 257 12.45 -6.53 3.75
N THR A 258 11.30 -7.19 3.61
CA THR A 258 10.56 -7.21 2.33
C THR A 258 10.12 -5.81 1.89
N THR A 259 9.76 -4.94 2.83
CA THR A 259 9.42 -3.54 2.53
C THR A 259 10.64 -2.76 2.02
N LEU A 260 11.82 -3.00 2.60
CA LEU A 260 13.08 -2.40 2.13
C LEU A 260 13.42 -2.84 0.72
N GLU A 261 13.28 -4.14 0.41
CA GLU A 261 13.49 -4.64 -0.95
C GLU A 261 12.52 -4.01 -1.94
N THR A 262 11.25 -3.87 -1.56
CA THR A 262 10.22 -3.20 -2.36
C THR A 262 10.58 -1.73 -2.61
N LEU A 263 11.04 -1.00 -1.60
CA LEU A 263 11.50 0.39 -1.74
C LEU A 263 12.75 0.50 -2.61
N MET A 264 13.71 -0.41 -2.48
CA MET A 264 14.88 -0.44 -3.34
C MET A 264 14.51 -0.69 -4.80
N ALA A 265 13.54 -1.56 -5.07
CA ALA A 265 13.00 -1.76 -6.41
C ALA A 265 12.33 -0.49 -6.96
N ILE A 266 11.54 0.22 -6.14
CA ILE A 266 10.96 1.53 -6.51
C ILE A 266 12.05 2.53 -6.88
N ILE A 267 13.10 2.66 -6.05
CA ILE A 267 14.23 3.57 -6.29
C ILE A 267 14.94 3.23 -7.61
N ARG A 268 15.19 1.95 -7.86
CA ARG A 268 15.84 1.48 -9.09
C ARG A 268 15.01 1.82 -10.33
N GLU A 269 13.71 1.55 -10.28
CA GLU A 269 12.81 1.78 -11.41
C GLU A 269 12.50 3.28 -11.63
N HIS A 270 12.60 4.11 -10.58
CA HIS A 270 12.62 5.57 -10.73
C HIS A 270 13.81 6.04 -11.55
N GLU A 271 15.01 5.55 -11.23
CA GLU A 271 16.24 5.88 -11.97
C GLU A 271 16.15 5.40 -13.43
N LEU A 272 15.73 4.16 -13.65
CA LEU A 272 15.55 3.59 -14.99
C LEU A 272 14.52 4.37 -15.81
N PHE A 273 13.38 4.74 -15.22
CA PHE A 273 12.36 5.54 -15.89
C PHE A 273 12.93 6.85 -16.44
N PHE A 274 13.66 7.62 -15.62
CA PHE A 274 14.23 8.87 -16.07
C PHE A 274 15.42 8.71 -17.01
N ASN A 275 16.17 7.60 -16.92
CA ASN A 275 17.25 7.29 -17.87
C ASN A 275 16.72 6.90 -19.25
N ASN A 276 15.64 6.12 -19.31
CA ASN A 276 15.05 5.67 -20.56
C ASN A 276 14.24 6.76 -21.27
N ASN A 277 13.64 7.68 -20.52
CA ASN A 277 12.82 8.76 -21.06
C ASN A 277 13.62 10.06 -21.26
N THR A 278 14.75 9.99 -22.00
CA THR A 278 15.71 11.11 -22.24
C THR A 278 15.08 12.37 -22.82
N THR A 279 14.00 12.22 -23.57
CA THR A 279 13.23 13.30 -24.21
C THR A 279 12.43 14.16 -23.22
N LEU A 280 12.27 13.73 -21.97
CA LEU A 280 11.59 14.54 -20.95
C LEU A 280 12.33 15.86 -20.68
N PRO A 281 11.60 16.98 -20.52
CA PRO A 281 12.18 18.29 -20.24
C PRO A 281 13.15 18.29 -19.03
N LYS A 282 14.24 19.06 -19.14
CA LYS A 282 15.25 19.21 -18.07
C LYS A 282 14.64 19.64 -16.72
N SER A 283 13.58 20.47 -16.75
CA SER A 283 12.87 20.88 -15.54
C SER A 283 12.28 19.70 -14.77
N ILE A 284 11.69 18.73 -15.46
CA ILE A 284 11.15 17.49 -14.86
C ILE A 284 12.28 16.70 -14.20
N ARG A 285 13.42 16.54 -14.89
CA ARG A 285 14.61 15.86 -14.34
C ARG A 285 15.16 16.53 -13.09
N THR A 286 15.08 17.85 -13.00
CA THR A 286 15.50 18.56 -11.78
C THR A 286 14.57 18.25 -10.62
N ILE A 287 13.27 18.15 -10.87
CA ILE A 287 12.31 17.88 -9.80
C ILE A 287 12.35 16.42 -9.37
N SER A 288 12.55 15.49 -10.31
CA SER A 288 12.65 14.06 -9.98
C SER A 288 13.82 13.74 -9.06
N LYS A 289 14.87 14.58 -9.05
CA LYS A 289 15.96 14.48 -8.06
C LYS A 289 15.46 14.67 -6.63
N GLN A 290 14.45 15.50 -6.40
CA GLN A 290 13.88 15.66 -5.06
C GLN A 290 13.11 14.41 -4.65
N THR A 291 12.27 13.87 -5.54
CA THR A 291 11.57 12.60 -5.32
C THR A 291 12.55 11.46 -5.01
N MET A 292 13.64 11.34 -5.78
CA MET A 292 14.70 10.37 -5.52
C MET A 292 15.33 10.54 -4.12
N ARG A 293 15.67 11.78 -3.74
CA ARG A 293 16.25 12.07 -2.41
C ARG A 293 15.29 11.70 -1.29
N ASP A 294 14.01 11.97 -1.46
CA ASP A 294 13.00 11.66 -0.44
C ASP A 294 12.82 10.14 -0.30
N LEU A 295 12.81 9.39 -1.40
CA LEU A 295 12.80 7.92 -1.39
C LEU A 295 14.05 7.34 -0.71
N GLN A 296 15.23 7.87 -1.03
CA GLN A 296 16.49 7.47 -0.40
C GLN A 296 16.51 7.79 1.09
N PHE A 297 15.98 8.95 1.49
CA PHE A 297 15.83 9.30 2.90
C PHE A 297 14.94 8.27 3.62
N GLN A 298 13.77 7.95 3.08
CA GLN A 298 12.88 6.95 3.67
C GLN A 298 13.51 5.56 3.75
N ASN A 299 14.35 5.19 2.76
CA ASN A 299 15.12 3.95 2.81
C ASN A 299 16.06 3.91 4.02
N THR A 300 16.70 5.03 4.38
CA THR A 300 17.55 5.08 5.58
C THR A 300 16.76 4.96 6.89
N ILE A 301 15.55 5.54 6.94
CA ILE A 301 14.65 5.43 8.08
C ILE A 301 14.14 4.00 8.25
N LEU A 302 13.60 3.38 7.18
CA LEU A 302 13.13 1.99 7.22
C LEU A 302 14.26 1.02 7.56
N LYS A 303 15.48 1.26 7.08
CA LYS A 303 16.65 0.45 7.45
C LYS A 303 16.96 0.57 8.95
N SER A 304 16.81 1.75 9.51
CA SER A 304 16.97 1.96 10.96
C SER A 304 15.88 1.24 11.77
N LEU A 305 14.64 1.24 11.29
CA LEU A 305 13.54 0.46 11.90
C LEU A 305 13.79 -1.05 11.81
N HIS A 306 14.26 -1.55 10.67
CA HIS A 306 14.64 -2.95 10.51
C HIS A 306 15.76 -3.36 11.49
N LEU A 307 16.82 -2.56 11.62
CA LEU A 307 17.88 -2.82 12.60
C LEU A 307 17.36 -2.83 14.05
N ARG A 308 16.42 -1.93 14.37
CA ARG A 308 15.76 -1.92 15.69
C ARG A 308 14.91 -3.17 15.92
N SER A 309 14.23 -3.67 14.89
CA SER A 309 13.46 -4.92 14.96
C SER A 309 14.36 -6.12 15.26
N LYS A 310 15.52 -6.21 14.61
CA LYS A 310 16.54 -7.23 14.87
C LYS A 310 17.12 -7.16 16.29
N ALA A 311 17.42 -5.95 16.77
CA ALA A 311 17.87 -5.78 18.14
C ALA A 311 16.80 -6.22 19.18
N LEU A 312 15.52 -6.02 18.88
CA LEU A 312 14.42 -6.46 19.73
C LEU A 312 14.25 -7.98 19.71
N GLU A 313 14.41 -8.60 18.53
CA GLU A 313 14.44 -10.06 18.35
C GLU A 313 15.57 -10.69 19.18
N ASP A 314 16.78 -10.16 19.09
CA ASP A 314 17.94 -10.60 19.89
C ASP A 314 17.70 -10.46 21.39
N ARG A 315 17.11 -9.34 21.80
CA ARG A 315 16.75 -9.08 23.20
C ARG A 315 15.78 -10.13 23.72
N LEU A 316 14.71 -10.42 22.99
CA LEU A 316 13.73 -11.45 23.37
C LEU A 316 14.35 -12.84 23.46
N ARG A 317 15.24 -13.19 22.52
CA ARG A 317 15.98 -14.46 22.57
C ARG A 317 16.82 -14.58 23.84
N ASN A 318 17.52 -13.50 24.23
CA ASN A 318 18.29 -13.48 25.47
C ASN A 318 17.40 -13.64 26.70
N GLU A 319 16.22 -13.00 26.73
CA GLU A 319 15.25 -13.16 27.82
C GLU A 319 14.77 -14.61 27.95
N ILE A 320 14.42 -15.25 26.83
CA ILE A 320 14.00 -16.65 26.81
C ILE A 320 15.11 -17.56 27.36
N ASN A 321 16.35 -17.35 26.92
CA ASN A 321 17.48 -18.15 27.41
C ASN A 321 17.73 -17.95 28.90
N LEU A 322 17.73 -16.70 29.38
CA LEU A 322 17.93 -16.39 30.80
C LEU A 322 16.87 -17.06 31.67
N VAL A 323 15.61 -17.03 31.24
CA VAL A 323 14.51 -17.65 31.97
C VAL A 323 14.63 -19.17 31.99
N ASN A 324 15.04 -19.80 30.88
CA ASN A 324 15.29 -21.24 30.83
C ASN A 324 16.37 -21.65 31.84
N GLU A 325 17.49 -20.90 31.90
CA GLU A 325 18.58 -21.13 32.85
C GLU A 325 18.13 -20.98 34.32
N LEU A 326 17.21 -20.06 34.62
CA LEU A 326 16.70 -19.84 35.97
C LEU A 326 15.65 -20.88 36.40
N SER A 327 15.04 -21.59 35.45
CA SER A 327 14.01 -22.62 35.72
C SER A 327 14.54 -24.05 35.72
N SER A 328 15.83 -24.25 35.38
CA SER A 328 16.52 -25.54 35.33
C SER A 328 17.23 -25.87 36.64
#